data_AF-A0AAW1L3Z1-F1
#
_entry.id   AF-A0AAW1L3Z1-F1
#
_cell.length_a   1.000
_cell.length_b   1.000
_cell.length_c   1.000
_cell.angle_alpha   90.00
_cell.angle_beta   90.00
_cell.angle_gamma   90.00
#
_symmetry.space_group_name_H-M   'P 1'
#
loop_
_entity.id
_entity.type
_entity.pdbx_description
1 polymer ?
#
loop_
_entity_poly.entity_id
_entity_poly.type
_entity_poly.pdbx_seq_one_letter_code
_entity_poly.pdbx_strand_id
1 'polypeptide(L)'
;MVNLLQGQSRLGAISMINVQNNVVNITLHSKAMKEFLESGSKYDVIIQTYVFNEAYLALSHHFNARVIAFIPFSTMPHILDITGNSAPLSYVPLPFLGLTDDMNFIERTMNVAVGTFMSLLHYYYLLPKQDQIFREHFPHFPPLKEIQNDRVDLVFSNAHFSNESPRPKTPNIIYIGGYHVQEPEPLTPEVQKLLDNAPEGVIFLAFGTNVDTAKLPKEKIDAFIRTFEKIPYKVLLKFDGILPKKPKNVEVIAWVPQRGVLAHPNVKLFISHGGKGSSFKT
;
A
#
# COMPACT_ATOMS: atom_id res chain seq x y z
N MET A 1 14.15 -13.55 -2.24
CA MET A 1 13.06 -12.65 -1.81
C MET A 1 12.08 -12.27 -2.94
N VAL A 2 12.48 -12.30 -4.22
CA VAL A 2 11.61 -11.92 -5.37
C VAL A 2 10.64 -13.04 -5.85
N ASN A 3 10.89 -14.31 -5.51
CA ASN A 3 10.07 -15.44 -5.98
C ASN A 3 8.85 -15.80 -5.11
N LEU A 4 8.58 -15.09 -4.00
CA LEU A 4 7.43 -15.39 -3.13
C LEU A 4 6.11 -14.76 -3.60
N LEU A 5 6.16 -13.82 -4.56
CA LEU A 5 5.01 -13.01 -4.95
C LEU A 5 4.42 -13.37 -6.33
N GLN A 6 5.07 -14.25 -7.11
CA GLN A 6 4.66 -14.52 -8.50
C GLN A 6 3.46 -15.46 -8.67
N GLY A 7 2.89 -16.01 -7.58
CA GLY A 7 1.69 -16.86 -7.60
C GLY A 7 0.42 -16.24 -6.99
N GLN A 8 0.44 -14.96 -6.62
CA GLN A 8 -0.50 -14.37 -5.66
C GLN A 8 -1.77 -13.75 -6.26
N SER A 9 -2.43 -14.39 -7.24
CA SER A 9 -3.80 -13.97 -7.61
C SER A 9 -4.87 -14.46 -6.62
N ARG A 10 -4.48 -15.19 -5.56
CA ARG A 10 -5.38 -15.84 -4.58
C ARG A 10 -4.85 -15.88 -3.15
N LEU A 11 -4.15 -14.85 -2.66
CA LEU A 11 -3.96 -14.74 -1.21
C LEU A 11 -5.26 -14.28 -0.57
N GLY A 12 -6.08 -15.22 -0.09
CA GLY A 12 -7.18 -14.90 0.81
C GLY A 12 -6.66 -14.36 2.15
N ALA A 13 -7.50 -13.64 2.90
CA ALA A 13 -7.13 -13.02 4.18
C ALA A 13 -6.37 -13.95 5.15
N ILE A 14 -6.81 -15.20 5.24
CA ILE A 14 -6.16 -16.24 6.08
C ILE A 14 -4.72 -16.51 5.62
N SER A 15 -4.48 -16.59 4.31
CA SER A 15 -3.14 -16.84 3.79
C SER A 15 -2.20 -15.66 4.06
N MET A 16 -2.71 -14.43 3.92
CA MET A 16 -1.94 -13.23 4.29
C MET A 16 -1.59 -13.21 5.77
N ILE A 17 -2.55 -13.53 6.65
CA ILE A 17 -2.32 -13.66 8.09
C ILE A 17 -1.25 -14.73 8.39
N ASN A 18 -1.32 -15.88 7.74
CA ASN A 18 -0.33 -16.95 7.93
C ASN A 18 1.08 -16.56 7.49
N VAL A 19 1.19 -15.84 6.37
CA VAL A 19 2.48 -15.27 5.94
C VAL A 19 3.02 -14.31 6.99
N GLN A 20 2.18 -13.42 7.52
CA GLN A 20 2.61 -12.46 8.54
C GLN A 20 3.01 -13.14 9.85
N ASN A 21 2.25 -14.14 10.32
CA ASN A 21 2.63 -14.94 11.48
C ASN A 21 3.99 -15.61 11.29
N ASN A 22 4.28 -16.15 10.10
CA ASN A 22 5.57 -16.75 9.80
C ASN A 22 6.70 -15.72 9.79
N VAL A 23 6.47 -14.55 9.20
CA VAL A 23 7.45 -13.45 9.17
C VAL A 23 7.77 -12.99 10.60
N VAL A 24 6.74 -12.72 11.40
CA VAL A 24 6.87 -12.37 12.82
C VAL A 24 7.68 -13.42 13.58
N ASN A 25 7.34 -14.70 13.40
CA ASN A 25 8.03 -15.80 14.06
C ASN A 25 9.52 -15.85 13.70
N ILE A 26 9.85 -15.76 12.41
CA ILE A 26 11.24 -15.77 11.93
C ILE A 26 12.00 -14.56 12.48
N THR A 27 11.39 -13.38 12.44
CA THR A 27 12.04 -12.14 12.90
C THR A 27 12.33 -12.18 14.40
N LEU A 28 11.36 -12.57 15.23
CA LEU A 28 11.55 -12.65 16.69
C LEU A 28 12.58 -13.72 17.09
N HIS A 29 12.69 -14.80 16.32
CA HIS A 29 13.71 -15.84 16.55
C HIS A 29 15.09 -15.53 15.95
N SER A 30 15.22 -14.45 15.19
CA SER A 30 16.48 -14.13 14.52
C SER A 30 17.56 -13.70 15.51
N LYS A 31 18.82 -14.04 15.19
CA LYS A 31 19.98 -13.59 15.97
C LYS A 31 20.04 -12.06 16.08
N ALA A 32 19.77 -11.36 14.99
CA ALA A 32 19.75 -9.90 14.95
C ALA A 32 18.71 -9.30 15.92
N MET A 33 17.53 -9.92 16.04
CA MET A 33 16.52 -9.47 16.99
C MET A 33 16.97 -9.68 18.44
N LYS A 34 17.59 -10.83 18.75
CA LYS A 34 18.14 -11.09 20.10
C LYS A 34 19.20 -10.06 20.47
N GLU A 35 20.17 -9.82 19.58
CA GLU A 35 21.20 -8.80 19.78
C GLU A 35 20.60 -7.39 19.93
N PHE A 36 19.55 -7.09 19.16
CA PHE A 36 18.84 -5.81 19.26
C PHE A 36 18.15 -5.63 20.62
N LEU A 37 17.47 -6.66 21.12
CA LEU A 37 16.80 -6.67 22.42
C LEU A 37 17.79 -6.53 23.59
N GLU A 38 18.99 -7.11 23.45
CA GLU A 38 20.06 -7.09 24.45
C GLU A 38 20.98 -5.86 24.33
N SER A 39 20.82 -5.02 23.31
CA SER A 39 21.72 -3.89 23.02
C SER A 39 21.82 -2.82 24.10
N GLY A 40 20.89 -2.81 25.07
CA GLY A 40 20.79 -1.75 26.08
C GLY A 40 20.33 -0.39 25.53
N SER A 41 19.94 -0.34 24.26
CA SER A 41 19.44 0.86 23.60
C SER A 41 18.12 1.33 24.24
N LYS A 42 17.90 2.64 24.23
CA LYS A 42 16.66 3.28 24.71
C LYS A 42 16.00 4.02 23.56
N TYR A 43 14.67 3.98 23.54
CA TYR A 43 13.86 4.63 22.53
C TYR A 43 12.70 5.34 23.21
N ASP A 44 12.40 6.56 22.75
CA ASP A 44 11.21 7.29 23.21
C ASP A 44 9.97 6.86 22.41
N VAL A 45 10.15 6.60 21.11
CA VAL A 45 9.08 6.28 20.17
C VAL A 45 9.52 5.17 19.20
N ILE A 46 8.60 4.24 18.92
CA ILE A 46 8.72 3.22 17.88
C ILE A 46 7.72 3.56 16.77
N ILE A 47 8.24 3.78 15.56
CA ILE A 47 7.40 3.91 14.36
C ILE A 47 7.40 2.57 13.65
N GLN A 48 6.25 1.89 13.67
CA GLN A 48 6.11 0.55 13.13
C GLN A 48 5.08 0.51 12.00
N THR A 49 5.45 -0.07 10.86
CA THR A 49 4.46 -0.49 9.87
C THR A 49 3.54 -1.53 10.50
N TYR A 50 2.25 -1.24 10.56
CA TYR A 50 1.27 -2.03 11.31
C TYR A 50 0.29 -2.71 10.35
N VAL A 51 0.61 -3.95 9.97
CA VAL A 51 -0.15 -4.75 9.00
C VAL A 51 -0.10 -6.22 9.42
N PHE A 52 -1.02 -6.62 10.31
CA PHE A 52 -1.13 -7.97 10.87
C PHE A 52 0.17 -8.49 11.52
N ASN A 53 0.92 -7.61 12.18
CA ASN A 53 2.22 -7.89 12.81
C ASN A 53 2.30 -7.32 14.24
N GLU A 54 1.20 -7.46 14.97
CA GLU A 54 0.96 -6.97 16.33
C GLU A 54 2.00 -7.44 17.35
N ALA A 55 2.61 -8.61 17.17
CA ALA A 55 3.65 -9.14 18.06
C ALA A 55 4.82 -8.17 18.27
N TYR A 56 5.16 -7.36 17.25
CA TYR A 56 6.23 -6.38 17.38
C TYR A 56 5.88 -5.23 18.32
N LEU A 57 4.60 -5.04 18.69
CA LEU A 57 4.23 -4.12 19.77
C LEU A 57 4.85 -4.52 21.11
N ALA A 58 5.18 -5.80 21.33
CA ALA A 58 5.91 -6.22 22.52
C ALA A 58 7.23 -5.47 22.69
N LEU A 59 7.88 -5.05 21.59
CA LEU A 59 9.09 -4.22 21.64
C LEU A 59 8.85 -2.89 22.35
N SER A 60 7.66 -2.30 22.19
CA SER A 60 7.29 -1.06 22.88
C SER A 60 7.22 -1.24 24.40
N HIS A 61 6.78 -2.41 24.86
CA HIS A 61 6.78 -2.74 26.27
C HIS A 61 8.21 -3.01 26.78
N HIS A 62 9.02 -3.76 26.02
CA HIS A 62 10.43 -4.05 26.35
C HIS A 62 11.28 -2.78 26.49
N PHE A 63 11.19 -1.87 25.52
CA PHE A 63 11.95 -0.62 25.52
C PHE A 63 11.26 0.51 26.31
N ASN A 64 10.07 0.25 26.86
CA ASN A 64 9.21 1.25 27.49
C ASN A 64 8.98 2.51 26.61
N ALA A 65 8.76 2.30 25.32
CA ALA A 65 8.54 3.33 24.31
C ALA A 65 7.06 3.45 23.92
N ARG A 66 6.65 4.60 23.39
CA ARG A 66 5.33 4.78 22.76
C ARG A 66 5.35 4.36 21.29
N VAL A 67 4.21 3.98 20.73
CA VAL A 67 4.11 3.51 19.34
C VAL A 67 3.33 4.50 18.48
N ILE A 68 3.90 4.80 17.32
CA ILE A 68 3.20 5.38 16.18
C ILE A 68 3.03 4.26 15.14
N ALA A 69 1.79 3.83 14.94
CA ALA A 69 1.46 2.81 13.95
C ALA A 69 1.34 3.44 12.56
N PHE A 70 2.17 3.00 11.62
CA PHE A 70 2.12 3.42 10.22
C PHE A 70 1.35 2.41 9.37
N ILE A 71 0.25 2.86 8.76
CA ILE A 71 -0.58 2.08 7.85
C ILE A 71 -0.29 2.56 6.42
N PRO A 72 0.22 1.70 5.52
CA PRO A 72 0.57 2.09 4.16
C PRO A 72 -0.65 2.31 3.26
N PHE A 73 -1.85 2.06 3.78
CA PHE A 73 -3.14 2.26 3.13
C PHE A 73 -4.19 2.83 4.09
N SER A 74 -5.48 2.72 3.73
CA SER A 74 -6.60 3.19 4.56
C SER A 74 -6.71 2.40 5.86
N THR A 75 -7.36 2.95 6.88
CA THR A 75 -7.60 2.24 8.14
C THR A 75 -8.55 1.05 7.95
N MET A 76 -8.23 -0.06 8.62
CA MET A 76 -9.05 -1.27 8.75
C MET A 76 -9.80 -1.27 10.09
N PRO A 77 -10.90 -2.03 10.25
CA PRO A 77 -11.64 -2.09 11.52
C PRO A 77 -10.76 -2.34 12.75
N HIS A 78 -9.85 -3.31 12.72
CA HIS A 78 -8.95 -3.60 13.85
C HIS A 78 -8.02 -2.43 14.24
N ILE A 79 -7.74 -1.50 13.32
CA ILE A 79 -6.96 -0.28 13.59
C ILE A 79 -7.85 0.82 14.20
N LEU A 80 -9.11 0.85 13.82
CA LEU A 80 -10.07 1.80 14.38
C LEU A 80 -10.35 1.46 15.84
N ASP A 81 -10.40 0.17 16.17
CA ASP A 81 -10.59 -0.30 17.54
C ASP A 81 -9.48 0.17 18.49
N ILE A 82 -8.20 0.07 18.09
CA ILE A 82 -7.06 0.52 18.94
C ILE A 82 -7.03 2.03 19.13
N THR A 83 -7.67 2.80 18.23
CA THR A 83 -7.72 4.27 18.32
C THR A 83 -9.00 4.79 18.97
N GLY A 84 -9.90 3.90 19.39
CA GLY A 84 -11.22 4.26 19.91
C GLY A 84 -12.15 4.86 18.86
N ASN A 85 -11.85 4.66 17.57
CA ASN A 85 -12.66 5.17 16.47
C ASN A 85 -13.74 4.17 16.06
N SER A 86 -14.87 4.68 15.56
CA SER A 86 -15.95 3.81 15.05
C SER A 86 -15.59 3.26 13.67
N ALA A 87 -15.88 1.98 13.44
CA ALA A 87 -15.80 1.32 12.13
C ALA A 87 -17.22 1.08 11.55
N PRO A 88 -17.90 2.09 10.99
CA PRO A 88 -19.28 1.95 10.54
C PRO A 88 -19.39 1.23 9.19
N LEU A 89 -19.27 -0.10 9.23
CA LEU A 89 -19.31 -0.98 8.05
C LEU A 89 -20.61 -0.91 7.24
N SER A 90 -21.66 -0.29 7.77
CA SER A 90 -22.93 -0.13 7.06
C SER A 90 -22.88 0.97 5.99
N TYR A 91 -21.93 1.90 6.02
CA TYR A 91 -21.81 2.95 5.00
C TYR A 91 -20.36 3.29 4.63
N VAL A 92 -19.37 2.82 5.39
CA VAL A 92 -17.95 2.93 5.03
C VAL A 92 -17.49 1.63 4.37
N PRO A 93 -17.10 1.66 3.08
CA PRO A 93 -16.65 0.47 2.40
C PRO A 93 -15.31 0.00 2.95
N LEU A 94 -15.17 -1.32 3.08
CA LEU A 94 -13.89 -1.95 3.36
C LEU A 94 -12.98 -1.79 2.14
N PRO A 95 -11.72 -1.42 2.36
CA PRO A 95 -10.76 -1.42 1.26
C PRO A 95 -10.64 -2.82 0.65
N PHE A 96 -10.27 -2.87 -0.63
CA PHE A 96 -10.10 -4.09 -1.43
C PHE A 96 -11.39 -4.81 -1.86
N LEU A 97 -12.58 -4.40 -1.41
CA LEU A 97 -13.85 -4.96 -1.92
C LEU A 97 -14.36 -4.29 -3.21
N GLY A 98 -13.75 -3.18 -3.64
CA GLY A 98 -14.19 -2.44 -4.81
C GLY A 98 -15.54 -1.72 -4.63
N LEU A 99 -15.99 -1.59 -3.38
CA LEU A 99 -17.22 -0.87 -3.01
C LEU A 99 -16.93 0.62 -2.80
N THR A 100 -17.96 1.45 -2.96
CA THR A 100 -17.94 2.90 -2.67
C THR A 100 -18.78 3.21 -1.42
N ASP A 101 -18.96 4.49 -1.09
CA ASP A 101 -19.92 4.95 -0.08
C ASP A 101 -21.38 4.93 -0.57
N ASP A 102 -21.61 4.69 -1.85
CA ASP A 102 -22.92 4.48 -2.45
C ASP A 102 -23.21 2.98 -2.63
N MET A 103 -23.40 2.28 -1.50
CA MET A 103 -23.71 0.85 -1.49
C MET A 103 -25.21 0.59 -1.39
N ASN A 104 -25.71 -0.32 -2.23
CA ASN A 104 -27.05 -0.88 -2.07
C ASN A 104 -27.14 -1.83 -0.86
N PHE A 105 -28.35 -2.27 -0.52
CA PHE A 105 -28.56 -3.13 0.66
C PHE A 105 -27.72 -4.41 0.67
N ILE A 106 -27.55 -5.07 -0.48
CA ILE A 106 -26.77 -6.32 -0.59
C ILE A 106 -25.28 -6.03 -0.41
N GLU A 107 -24.78 -4.98 -1.05
CA GLU A 107 -23.39 -4.55 -0.92
C GLU A 107 -23.06 -4.16 0.52
N ARG A 108 -23.94 -3.40 1.19
CA ARG A 108 -23.80 -3.06 2.62
C ARG A 108 -23.76 -4.32 3.48
N THR A 109 -24.65 -5.27 3.21
CA THR A 109 -24.71 -6.56 3.94
C THR A 109 -23.42 -7.35 3.77
N MET A 110 -22.91 -7.43 2.54
CA MET A 110 -21.63 -8.08 2.25
C MET A 110 -20.46 -7.36 2.93
N ASN A 111 -20.43 -6.03 2.91
CA ASN A 111 -19.39 -5.23 3.55
C ASN A 111 -19.36 -5.47 5.07
N VAL A 112 -20.52 -5.46 5.72
CA VAL A 112 -20.65 -5.79 7.15
C VAL A 112 -20.21 -7.23 7.42
N ALA A 113 -20.64 -8.20 6.61
CA ALA A 113 -20.29 -9.60 6.79
C ALA A 113 -18.77 -9.83 6.69
N VAL A 114 -18.13 -9.26 5.66
CA VAL A 114 -16.68 -9.36 5.46
C VAL A 114 -15.92 -8.65 6.59
N GLY A 115 -16.33 -7.44 6.97
CA GLY A 115 -15.64 -6.68 8.02
C GLY A 115 -15.75 -7.34 9.39
N THR A 116 -16.92 -7.92 9.68
CA THR A 116 -17.13 -8.74 10.88
C THR A 116 -16.23 -9.98 10.84
N PHE A 117 -16.20 -10.71 9.72
CA PHE A 117 -15.33 -11.87 9.55
C PHE A 117 -13.84 -11.51 9.73
N MET A 118 -13.39 -10.40 9.15
CA MET A 118 -12.01 -9.91 9.31
C MET A 118 -11.68 -9.55 10.76
N SER A 119 -12.63 -8.95 11.48
CA SER A 119 -12.46 -8.64 12.91
C SER A 119 -12.40 -9.91 13.75
N LEU A 120 -13.24 -10.91 13.46
CA LEU A 120 -13.19 -12.23 14.11
C LEU A 120 -11.85 -12.94 13.85
N LEU A 121 -11.36 -12.93 12.61
CA LEU A 121 -10.04 -13.47 12.28
C LEU A 121 -8.92 -12.75 13.04
N HIS A 122 -9.00 -11.43 13.17
CA HIS A 122 -8.03 -10.66 13.95
C HIS A 122 -8.03 -11.08 15.42
N TYR A 123 -9.19 -11.04 16.08
CA TYR A 123 -9.30 -11.27 17.52
C TYR A 123 -9.14 -12.73 17.94
N TYR A 124 -9.63 -13.68 17.15
CA TYR A 124 -9.68 -15.10 17.54
C TYR A 124 -8.63 -15.97 16.87
N TYR A 125 -7.93 -15.48 15.84
CA TYR A 125 -6.90 -16.24 15.14
C TYR A 125 -5.54 -15.55 15.15
N LEU A 126 -5.45 -14.31 14.67
CA LEU A 126 -4.19 -13.58 14.56
C LEU A 126 -3.61 -13.23 15.94
N LEU A 127 -4.36 -12.48 16.76
CA LEU A 127 -3.88 -12.02 18.06
C LEU A 127 -3.43 -13.18 18.95
N PRO A 128 -4.22 -14.26 19.18
CA PRO A 128 -3.79 -15.38 20.00
C PRO A 128 -2.55 -16.10 19.45
N LYS A 129 -2.44 -16.22 18.12
CA LYS A 129 -1.28 -16.89 17.50
C LYS A 129 -0.01 -16.06 17.68
N GLN A 130 -0.11 -14.75 17.49
CA GLN A 130 1.01 -13.85 17.75
C GLN A 130 1.34 -13.75 19.23
N ASP A 131 0.32 -13.83 20.09
CA ASP A 131 0.47 -13.89 21.55
C ASP A 131 1.36 -15.09 21.95
N GLN A 132 1.10 -16.25 21.36
CA GLN A 132 1.91 -17.45 21.56
C GLN A 132 3.37 -17.23 21.14
N ILE A 133 3.59 -16.69 19.94
CA ILE A 133 4.93 -16.51 19.36
C ILE A 133 5.78 -15.56 20.22
N PHE A 134 5.24 -14.41 20.63
CA PHE A 134 6.06 -13.43 21.35
C PHE A 134 6.31 -13.86 22.82
N ARG A 135 5.40 -14.62 23.44
CA ARG A 135 5.57 -15.14 24.81
C ARG A 135 6.76 -16.08 24.96
N GLU A 136 7.21 -16.71 23.87
CA GLU A 136 8.46 -17.51 23.86
C GLU A 136 9.69 -16.65 24.21
N HIS A 137 9.64 -15.34 23.92
CA HIS A 137 10.71 -14.37 24.22
C HIS A 137 10.36 -13.49 25.43
N PHE A 138 9.07 -13.24 25.67
CA PHE A 138 8.57 -12.35 26.71
C PHE A 138 7.47 -13.00 27.56
N PRO A 139 7.76 -14.06 28.34
CA PRO A 139 6.74 -14.84 29.03
C PRO A 139 5.93 -14.05 30.07
N HIS A 140 6.52 -12.99 30.62
CA HIS A 140 5.93 -12.17 31.68
C HIS A 140 5.16 -10.94 31.19
N PHE A 141 5.15 -10.69 29.88
CA PHE A 141 4.49 -9.50 29.35
C PHE A 141 2.96 -9.63 29.38
N PRO A 142 2.24 -8.50 29.46
CA PRO A 142 0.79 -8.48 29.27
C PRO A 142 0.39 -9.06 27.90
N PRO A 143 -0.85 -9.52 27.72
CA PRO A 143 -1.38 -9.88 26.40
C PRO A 143 -1.18 -8.76 25.37
N LEU A 144 -0.95 -9.09 24.10
CA LEU A 144 -0.76 -8.11 23.02
C LEU A 144 -1.94 -7.14 22.91
N LYS A 145 -3.16 -7.62 23.20
CA LYS A 145 -4.36 -6.78 23.23
C LYS A 145 -4.30 -5.66 24.28
N GLU A 146 -3.61 -5.87 25.39
CA GLU A 146 -3.40 -4.82 26.40
C GLU A 146 -2.27 -3.89 25.96
N ILE A 147 -1.18 -4.46 25.44
CA ILE A 147 -0.03 -3.69 24.93
C ILE A 147 -0.48 -2.74 23.80
N GLN A 148 -1.29 -3.20 22.84
CA GLN A 148 -1.79 -2.35 21.75
C GLN A 148 -2.61 -1.15 22.26
N ASN A 149 -3.43 -1.36 23.29
CA ASN A 149 -4.31 -0.32 23.82
C ASN A 149 -3.54 0.68 24.70
N ASP A 150 -2.50 0.21 25.40
CA ASP A 150 -1.68 1.04 26.30
C ASP A 150 -0.59 1.82 25.55
N ARG A 151 -0.03 1.25 24.46
CA ARG A 151 1.20 1.75 23.84
C ARG A 151 1.02 2.45 22.50
N VAL A 152 -0.08 2.25 21.79
CA VAL A 152 -0.31 2.90 20.49
C VAL A 152 -1.03 4.23 20.71
N ASP A 153 -0.28 5.33 20.62
CA ASP A 153 -0.81 6.67 20.85
C ASP A 153 -1.30 7.34 19.56
N LEU A 154 -0.74 6.97 18.41
CA LEU A 154 -0.96 7.62 17.13
C LEU A 154 -0.95 6.63 15.97
N VAL A 155 -1.84 6.87 14.99
CA VAL A 155 -1.87 6.13 13.73
C VAL A 155 -1.61 7.06 12.56
N PHE A 156 -0.55 6.81 11.81
CA PHE A 156 -0.27 7.45 10.54
C PHE A 156 -0.85 6.60 9.41
N SER A 157 -1.87 7.11 8.73
CA SER A 157 -2.46 6.44 7.57
C SER A 157 -2.03 7.13 6.28
N ASN A 158 -1.51 6.35 5.32
CA ASN A 158 -1.21 6.80 3.97
C ASN A 158 -2.52 6.90 3.15
N ALA A 159 -3.31 7.88 3.57
CA ALA A 159 -4.66 8.19 3.16
C ALA A 159 -4.79 9.70 2.99
N HIS A 160 -5.74 10.12 2.16
CA HIS A 160 -6.12 11.53 2.00
C HIS A 160 -7.62 11.58 1.77
N PHE A 161 -8.28 12.62 2.26
CA PHE A 161 -9.76 12.72 2.20
C PHE A 161 -10.29 12.73 0.75
N SER A 162 -9.47 13.14 -0.23
CA SER A 162 -9.83 13.12 -1.65
C SER A 162 -9.86 11.70 -2.24
N ASN A 163 -9.16 10.75 -1.63
CA ASN A 163 -8.93 9.41 -2.15
C ASN A 163 -9.59 8.33 -1.29
N GLU A 164 -10.47 8.72 -0.37
CA GLU A 164 -11.18 7.83 0.54
C GLU A 164 -12.64 8.20 0.64
N SER A 165 -13.49 7.19 0.86
CA SER A 165 -14.88 7.42 1.24
C SER A 165 -14.95 8.16 2.58
N PRO A 166 -15.91 9.09 2.75
CA PRO A 166 -16.15 9.78 4.00
C PRO A 166 -16.28 8.79 5.16
N ARG A 167 -15.51 9.00 6.24
CA ARG A 167 -15.56 8.14 7.43
C ARG A 167 -15.27 8.94 8.71
N PRO A 168 -15.79 8.48 9.86
CA PRO A 168 -15.40 9.02 11.15
C PRO A 168 -13.90 8.85 11.37
N LYS A 169 -13.28 9.86 12.00
CA LYS A 169 -11.87 9.84 12.34
C LYS A 169 -11.65 10.53 13.67
N THR A 170 -10.98 9.84 14.59
CA THR A 170 -10.50 10.40 15.85
C THR A 170 -9.22 11.24 15.64
N PRO A 171 -8.89 12.19 16.53
CA PRO A 171 -7.70 13.04 16.38
C PRO A 171 -6.36 12.27 16.34
N ASN A 172 -6.30 11.09 16.96
CA ASN A 172 -5.12 10.21 16.97
C ASN A 172 -4.92 9.40 15.67
N ILE A 173 -5.74 9.62 14.64
CA ILE A 173 -5.47 9.12 13.30
C ILE A 173 -5.05 10.31 12.44
N ILE A 174 -3.82 10.34 11.94
CA ILE A 174 -3.31 11.41 11.08
C ILE A 174 -3.16 10.89 9.66
N TYR A 175 -3.76 11.61 8.73
CA TYR A 175 -3.64 11.32 7.30
C TYR A 175 -2.35 11.95 6.81
N ILE A 176 -1.44 11.11 6.34
CA ILE A 176 -0.16 11.52 5.79
C ILE A 176 -0.06 11.14 4.31
N GLY A 177 -1.19 11.00 3.61
CA GLY A 177 -1.20 10.75 2.17
C GLY A 177 -0.33 11.75 1.43
N GLY A 178 0.56 11.25 0.57
CA GLY A 178 1.49 12.09 -0.18
C GLY A 178 2.76 12.51 0.58
N TYR A 179 3.00 12.07 1.82
CA TYR A 179 4.22 12.41 2.59
C TYR A 179 5.55 12.06 1.87
N HIS A 180 5.50 11.09 0.96
CA HIS A 180 6.64 10.61 0.17
C HIS A 180 6.78 11.33 -1.18
N VAL A 181 5.84 12.23 -1.50
CA VAL A 181 5.90 13.07 -2.70
C VAL A 181 6.93 14.16 -2.43
N GLN A 182 8.03 14.10 -3.16
CA GLN A 182 9.07 15.14 -3.19
C GLN A 182 8.94 15.93 -4.49
N GLU A 183 9.74 16.98 -4.63
CA GLU A 183 9.83 17.77 -5.86
C GLU A 183 10.11 16.91 -7.10
N PRO A 184 9.59 17.31 -8.29
CA PRO A 184 9.85 16.60 -9.54
C PRO A 184 11.35 16.54 -9.84
N GLU A 185 11.84 15.36 -10.20
CA GLU A 185 13.23 15.22 -10.66
C GLU A 185 13.41 15.85 -12.06
N PRO A 186 14.59 16.43 -12.36
CA PRO A 186 14.87 16.92 -13.69
C PRO A 186 14.80 15.78 -14.71
N LEU A 187 14.21 16.08 -15.87
CA LEU A 187 14.15 15.16 -16.99
C LEU A 187 15.53 14.98 -17.63
N THR A 188 15.79 13.81 -18.22
CA THR A 188 16.96 13.65 -19.09
C THR A 188 16.79 14.53 -20.34
N PRO A 189 17.88 15.01 -20.96
CA PRO A 189 17.78 15.85 -22.15
C PRO A 189 16.96 15.23 -23.29
N GLU A 190 17.03 13.90 -23.43
CA GLU A 190 16.28 13.14 -24.43
C GLU A 190 14.77 13.17 -24.18
N VAL A 191 14.36 12.96 -22.92
CA VAL A 191 12.94 12.98 -22.53
C VAL A 191 12.41 14.40 -22.58
N GLN A 192 13.16 15.38 -22.08
CA GLN A 192 12.81 16.80 -22.15
C GLN A 192 12.54 17.20 -23.60
N LYS A 193 13.49 16.92 -24.51
CA LYS A 193 13.33 17.20 -25.94
C LYS A 193 12.12 16.49 -26.56
N LEU A 194 11.83 15.25 -26.14
CA LEU A 194 10.67 14.51 -26.63
C LEU A 194 9.36 15.19 -26.23
N LEU A 195 9.25 15.62 -24.98
CA LEU A 195 8.05 16.28 -24.45
C LEU A 195 7.89 17.71 -24.98
N ASP A 196 8.98 18.46 -25.13
CA ASP A 196 8.97 19.83 -25.67
C ASP A 196 8.52 19.87 -27.13
N ASN A 197 8.93 18.88 -27.94
CA ASN A 197 8.61 18.81 -29.37
C ASN A 197 7.27 18.11 -29.67
N ALA A 198 6.36 18.03 -28.68
CA ALA A 198 5.04 17.44 -28.82
C ALA A 198 3.94 18.49 -28.56
N PRO A 199 3.75 19.49 -29.46
CA PRO A 199 2.73 20.53 -29.31
C PRO A 199 1.30 19.98 -29.29
N GLU A 200 1.06 18.82 -29.89
CA GLU A 200 -0.19 18.07 -29.83
C GLU A 200 -0.53 17.57 -28.42
N GLY A 201 0.45 17.52 -27.51
CA GLY A 201 0.33 16.96 -26.17
C GLY A 201 0.78 15.50 -26.08
N VAL A 202 1.11 15.08 -24.86
CA VAL A 202 1.66 13.76 -24.56
C VAL A 202 0.74 12.99 -23.61
N ILE A 203 0.46 11.74 -23.97
CA ILE A 203 -0.13 10.74 -23.08
C ILE A 203 1.02 9.91 -22.49
N PHE A 204 1.14 9.89 -21.17
CA PHE A 204 2.12 9.05 -20.49
C PHE A 204 1.44 7.77 -19.97
N LEU A 205 1.97 6.60 -20.32
CA LEU A 205 1.48 5.31 -19.84
C LEU A 205 2.56 4.61 -19.02
N ALA A 206 2.27 4.32 -17.75
CA ALA A 206 3.17 3.54 -16.89
C ALA A 206 2.42 2.67 -15.87
N PHE A 207 2.68 1.35 -15.90
CA PHE A 207 2.04 0.36 -15.04
C PHE A 207 2.77 0.13 -13.69
N GLY A 208 3.64 1.05 -13.28
CA GLY A 208 4.40 0.96 -12.03
C GLY A 208 5.57 -0.04 -12.11
N THR A 209 5.97 -0.58 -10.97
CA THR A 209 7.06 -1.58 -10.83
C THR A 209 6.53 -3.00 -10.59
N ASN A 210 5.24 -3.14 -10.26
CA ASN A 210 4.65 -4.41 -9.88
C ASN A 210 4.01 -5.16 -11.06
N VAL A 211 3.88 -4.49 -12.21
CA VAL A 211 3.36 -5.08 -13.45
C VAL A 211 4.54 -5.28 -14.38
N ASP A 212 4.87 -6.55 -14.64
CA ASP A 212 5.82 -6.94 -15.68
C ASP A 212 5.14 -6.79 -17.03
N THR A 213 5.39 -5.65 -17.69
CA THR A 213 4.69 -5.28 -18.92
C THR A 213 5.01 -6.21 -20.09
N ALA A 214 6.17 -6.87 -20.06
CA ALA A 214 6.56 -7.88 -21.04
C ALA A 214 5.68 -9.14 -21.00
N LYS A 215 5.02 -9.40 -19.86
CA LYS A 215 4.13 -10.56 -19.66
C LYS A 215 2.66 -10.26 -19.94
N LEU A 216 2.33 -9.04 -20.35
CA LEU A 216 0.95 -8.71 -20.72
C LEU A 216 0.51 -9.58 -21.92
N PRO A 217 -0.73 -10.12 -21.92
CA PRO A 217 -1.24 -10.88 -23.05
C PRO A 217 -1.14 -10.07 -24.34
N LYS A 218 -0.74 -10.73 -25.43
CA LYS A 218 -0.54 -10.09 -26.73
C LYS A 218 -1.77 -9.32 -27.18
N GLU A 219 -2.96 -9.85 -26.90
CA GLU A 219 -4.23 -9.23 -27.27
C GLU A 219 -4.41 -7.85 -26.61
N LYS A 220 -3.92 -7.66 -25.38
CA LYS A 220 -3.95 -6.39 -24.66
C LYS A 220 -2.91 -5.41 -25.23
N ILE A 221 -1.69 -5.89 -25.50
CA ILE A 221 -0.65 -5.08 -26.14
C ILE A 221 -1.11 -4.58 -27.52
N ASP A 222 -1.65 -5.48 -28.34
CA ASP A 222 -2.17 -5.16 -29.67
C ASP A 222 -3.35 -4.18 -29.59
N ALA A 223 -4.20 -4.26 -28.56
CA ALA A 223 -5.27 -3.30 -28.34
C ALA A 223 -4.75 -1.89 -28.02
N PHE A 224 -3.71 -1.78 -27.17
CA PHE A 224 -3.04 -0.50 -26.91
C PHE A 224 -2.43 0.08 -28.20
N ILE A 225 -1.67 -0.72 -28.94
CA ILE A 225 -1.04 -0.31 -30.20
C ILE A 225 -2.08 0.24 -31.19
N ARG A 226 -3.15 -0.52 -31.46
CA ARG A 226 -4.23 -0.11 -32.38
C ARG A 226 -4.95 1.16 -31.93
N THR A 227 -5.01 1.40 -30.62
CA THR A 227 -5.63 2.61 -30.07
C THR A 227 -4.70 3.80 -30.21
N PHE A 228 -3.43 3.63 -29.85
CA PHE A 228 -2.42 4.68 -29.93
C PHE A 228 -2.18 5.15 -31.37
N GLU A 229 -2.21 4.24 -32.35
CA GLU A 229 -2.07 4.60 -33.76
C GLU A 229 -3.15 5.56 -34.27
N LYS A 230 -4.35 5.56 -33.66
CA LYS A 230 -5.50 6.35 -34.12
C LYS A 230 -5.63 7.72 -33.47
N ILE A 231 -4.89 7.98 -32.40
CA ILE A 231 -5.00 9.24 -31.65
C ILE A 231 -3.94 10.25 -32.12
N PRO A 232 -4.24 11.55 -32.11
CA PRO A 232 -3.34 12.58 -32.61
C PRO A 232 -2.20 12.90 -31.63
N TYR A 233 -2.25 12.40 -30.39
CA TYR A 233 -1.27 12.67 -29.34
C TYR A 233 -0.02 11.81 -29.50
N LYS A 234 1.11 12.32 -29.00
CA LYS A 234 2.30 11.52 -28.76
C LYS A 234 2.10 10.67 -27.51
N VAL A 235 2.57 9.43 -27.53
CA VAL A 235 2.45 8.50 -26.42
C VAL A 235 3.84 8.17 -25.90
N LEU A 236 4.12 8.51 -24.64
CA LEU A 236 5.30 8.02 -23.94
C LEU A 236 4.88 6.78 -23.15
N LEU A 237 5.38 5.62 -23.57
CA LEU A 237 5.06 4.34 -22.97
C LEU A 237 6.26 3.80 -22.18
N LYS A 238 6.09 3.68 -20.86
CA LYS A 238 7.03 2.90 -20.04
C LYS A 238 6.74 1.41 -20.25
N PHE A 239 7.63 0.70 -20.94
CA PHE A 239 7.47 -0.71 -21.25
C PHE A 239 8.80 -1.46 -21.15
N ASP A 240 8.74 -2.64 -20.57
CA ASP A 240 9.88 -3.51 -20.37
C ASP A 240 10.05 -4.37 -21.63
N GLY A 241 11.10 -4.09 -22.42
CA GLY A 241 11.41 -4.85 -23.63
C GLY A 241 10.96 -4.18 -24.93
N ILE A 242 10.78 -4.99 -25.98
CA ILE A 242 10.53 -4.51 -27.34
C ILE A 242 9.02 -4.52 -27.61
N LEU A 243 8.45 -3.35 -27.88
CA LEU A 243 7.07 -3.23 -28.34
C LEU A 243 6.97 -3.67 -29.82
N PRO A 244 6.24 -4.75 -30.13
CA PRO A 244 6.07 -5.18 -31.52
C PRO A 244 5.26 -4.13 -32.29
N LYS A 245 5.61 -3.86 -33.57
CA LYS A 245 4.88 -2.93 -34.44
C LYS A 245 4.62 -1.54 -33.81
N LYS A 246 5.63 -0.97 -33.13
CA LYS A 246 5.56 0.36 -32.50
C LYS A 246 5.03 1.42 -33.49
N PRO A 247 3.88 2.07 -33.20
CA PRO A 247 3.37 3.18 -34.01
C PRO A 247 4.34 4.38 -34.01
N LYS A 248 4.27 5.22 -35.05
CA LYS A 248 5.16 6.39 -35.19
C LYS A 248 5.00 7.42 -34.07
N ASN A 249 3.79 7.56 -33.53
CA ASN A 249 3.49 8.49 -32.45
C ASN A 249 3.74 7.89 -31.05
N VAL A 250 4.24 6.65 -30.95
CA VAL A 250 4.55 6.00 -29.67
C VAL A 250 6.06 5.96 -29.48
N GLU A 251 6.53 6.44 -28.33
CA GLU A 251 7.89 6.28 -27.88
C GLU A 251 7.95 5.37 -26.66
N VAL A 252 8.85 4.39 -26.71
CA VAL A 252 9.01 3.39 -25.67
C VAL A 252 10.24 3.72 -24.86
N ILE A 253 10.10 3.72 -23.54
CA ILE A 253 11.19 3.97 -22.61
C ILE A 253 11.19 2.93 -21.49
N ALA A 254 12.36 2.41 -21.14
CA ALA A 254 12.46 1.43 -20.05
C ALA A 254 12.31 2.12 -18.67
N TRP A 255 12.88 3.32 -18.54
CA TRP A 255 12.89 4.07 -17.29
C TRP A 255 12.87 5.59 -17.53
N VAL A 256 12.12 6.30 -16.68
CA VAL A 256 12.02 7.77 -16.73
C VAL A 256 11.77 8.31 -15.32
N PRO A 257 12.24 9.53 -14.97
CA PRO A 257 11.78 10.25 -13.79
C PRO A 257 10.28 10.59 -13.93
N GLN A 258 9.42 9.66 -13.49
CA GLN A 258 7.96 9.74 -13.69
C GLN A 258 7.37 11.07 -13.20
N ARG A 259 7.83 11.65 -12.09
CA ARG A 259 7.31 12.93 -11.59
C ARG A 259 7.69 14.09 -12.50
N GLY A 260 8.93 14.14 -12.97
CA GLY A 260 9.35 15.14 -13.96
C GLY A 260 8.51 15.08 -15.23
N VAL A 261 8.13 13.88 -15.67
CA VAL A 261 7.22 13.71 -16.82
C VAL A 261 5.83 14.25 -16.48
N LEU A 262 5.25 13.84 -15.35
CA LEU A 262 3.92 14.25 -14.93
C LEU A 262 3.81 15.77 -14.69
N ALA A 263 4.89 16.41 -14.25
CA ALA A 263 4.98 17.85 -14.05
C ALA A 263 5.16 18.64 -15.36
N HIS A 264 5.45 17.98 -16.47
CA HIS A 264 5.72 18.64 -17.74
C HIS A 264 4.43 19.21 -18.37
N PRO A 265 4.40 20.48 -18.82
CA PRO A 265 3.17 21.14 -19.28
C PRO A 265 2.51 20.50 -20.51
N ASN A 266 3.30 19.79 -21.33
CA ASN A 266 2.78 19.07 -22.50
C ASN A 266 2.19 17.70 -22.17
N VAL A 267 2.36 17.17 -20.96
CA VAL A 267 1.69 15.92 -20.56
C VAL A 267 0.24 16.22 -20.19
N LYS A 268 -0.70 15.61 -20.92
CA LYS A 268 -2.15 15.90 -20.80
C LYS A 268 -2.93 14.77 -20.14
N LEU A 269 -2.41 13.56 -20.19
CA LEU A 269 -3.05 12.39 -19.61
C LEU A 269 -2.00 11.43 -19.09
N PHE A 270 -2.23 10.92 -17.90
CA PHE A 270 -1.49 9.80 -17.35
C PHE A 270 -2.40 8.57 -17.22
N ILE A 271 -1.96 7.47 -17.81
CA ILE A 271 -2.63 6.18 -17.68
C ILE A 271 -1.75 5.30 -16.80
N SER A 272 -2.32 4.77 -15.72
CA SER A 272 -1.62 3.93 -14.75
C SER A 272 -2.40 2.70 -14.37
N HIS A 273 -1.73 1.75 -13.70
CA HIS A 273 -2.35 0.57 -13.09
C HIS A 273 -3.17 0.86 -11.82
N GLY A 274 -3.27 2.13 -11.39
CA GLY A 274 -4.04 2.53 -10.20
C GLY A 274 -3.36 2.30 -8.85
N GLY A 275 -2.04 2.07 -8.82
CA GLY A 275 -1.31 1.94 -7.55
C GLY A 275 -1.29 3.24 -6.74
N LYS A 276 -1.44 3.15 -5.42
CA LYS A 276 -1.52 4.32 -4.50
C LYS A 276 -0.40 5.35 -4.72
N GLY A 277 0.84 4.90 -4.90
CA GLY A 277 1.99 5.80 -5.10
C GLY A 277 1.93 6.59 -6.41
N SER A 278 1.25 6.08 -7.44
CA SER A 278 1.00 6.82 -8.68
C SER A 278 -0.13 7.83 -8.48
N SER A 279 -1.20 7.45 -7.79
CA SER A 279 -2.38 8.32 -7.56
C SER A 279 -2.08 9.56 -6.71
N PHE A 280 -1.09 9.50 -5.80
CA PHE A 280 -0.66 10.68 -5.05
C PHE A 280 0.29 11.59 -5.83
N LYS A 281 0.84 11.14 -6.96
CA LYS A 281 1.81 11.90 -7.79
C LYS A 281 1.16 12.64 -8.96
N THR A 282 -0.13 12.43 -9.18
CA THR A 282 -0.94 12.96 -10.28
C THR A 282 -1.95 13.93 -9.75
#